data_AF-A0A2W6DEE3-F1
#
_entry.id   AF-A0A2W6DEE3-F1
#
_cell.length_a   1.000
_cell.length_b   1.000
_cell.length_c   1.000
_cell.angle_alpha   90.00
_cell.angle_beta   90.00
_cell.angle_gamma   90.00
#
_symmetry.space_group_name_H-M   'P 1'
#
loop_
_entity.id
_entity.type
_entity.pdbx_description
1 polymer ?
#
loop_
_entity_poly.entity_id
_entity_poly.type
_entity_poly.pdbx_seq_one_letter_code
_entity_poly.pdbx_strand_id
1 'polypeptide(L)' 'MHADATDQISTPLLYLRDEHEGGDIDTYIVGFQDAGLSDVRSATIGGAGHFAPEDAPDTVWATITDFITTS' A
#
# COMPACT_ATOMS: atom_id res chain seq x y z
N MET A 1 13.14 -28.23 -4.81
CA MET A 1 13.48 -26.83 -5.12
C MET A 1 13.69 -26.14 -3.78
N HIS A 2 14.93 -25.79 -3.45
CA HIS A 2 15.20 -24.98 -2.25
C HIS A 2 14.84 -23.53 -2.61
N ALA A 3 14.02 -22.89 -1.79
CA ALA A 3 13.88 -21.45 -1.80
C ALA A 3 15.24 -20.88 -1.33
N ASP A 4 15.97 -20.26 -2.24
CA ASP A 4 17.07 -19.38 -1.86
C ASP A 4 16.45 -18.24 -1.03
N ALA A 5 17.09 -17.88 0.08
CA ALA A 5 16.63 -16.83 0.97
C ALA A 5 16.35 -15.58 0.13
N THR A 6 15.08 -15.21 0.01
CA THR A 6 14.62 -14.02 -0.71
C THR A 6 15.38 -12.83 -0.16
N ASP A 7 16.21 -12.22 -0.98
CA ASP A 7 16.92 -10.99 -0.63
C ASP A 7 15.87 -9.97 -0.20
N GLN A 8 15.91 -9.57 1.06
CA GLN A 8 14.84 -8.82 1.69
C GLN A 8 14.65 -7.50 0.96
N ILE A 9 13.47 -7.29 0.36
CA ILE A 9 13.16 -6.05 -0.33
C ILE A 9 12.89 -4.99 0.75
N SER A 10 13.83 -4.07 0.88
CA SER A 10 13.84 -3.03 1.92
C SER A 10 13.33 -1.69 1.41
N THR A 11 12.97 -1.58 0.13
CA THR A 11 12.32 -0.38 -0.43
C THR A 11 10.93 -0.25 0.20
N PRO A 12 10.62 0.86 0.89
CA PRO A 12 9.29 1.08 1.45
C PRO A 12 8.21 1.09 0.37
N LEU A 13 7.09 0.41 0.64
CA LEU A 13 5.91 0.37 -0.23
C LEU A 13 4.69 0.95 0.49
N LEU A 14 4.04 1.93 -0.15
CA LEU A 14 2.70 2.39 0.20
C LEU A 14 1.69 1.81 -0.81
N TYR A 15 0.76 1.00 -0.33
CA TYR A 15 -0.36 0.49 -1.11
C TYR A 15 -1.64 1.28 -0.81
N LEU A 16 -2.11 2.06 -1.78
CA LEU A 16 -3.32 2.86 -1.68
C LEU A 16 -4.49 2.16 -2.36
N ARG A 17 -5.65 2.23 -1.72
CA ARG A 17 -6.91 1.70 -2.25
C ARG A 17 -8.07 2.65 -1.98
N ASP A 18 -9.11 2.56 -2.80
CA ASP A 18 -10.41 3.17 -2.51
C ASP A 18 -11.16 2.42 -1.40
N GLU A 19 -11.99 3.10 -0.62
CA GLU A 19 -12.83 2.47 0.42
C GLU A 19 -13.93 1.54 -0.15
N HIS A 20 -14.41 1.82 -1.37
CA HIS A 20 -15.50 1.07 -2.00
C HIS A 20 -15.01 -0.11 -2.85
N GLU A 21 -13.69 -0.25 -3.04
CA GLU A 21 -13.16 -1.41 -3.74
C GLU A 21 -13.29 -2.68 -2.88
N GLY A 22 -14.04 -3.67 -3.38
CA GLY A 22 -14.32 -4.91 -2.64
C GLY A 22 -13.09 -5.79 -2.38
N GLY A 23 -13.09 -6.50 -1.25
CA GLY A 23 -11.99 -7.38 -0.82
C GLY A 23 -11.19 -6.78 0.34
N ASP A 24 -10.42 -7.63 1.03
CA ASP A 24 -9.66 -7.24 2.21
C ASP A 24 -8.27 -6.73 1.80
N ILE A 25 -7.98 -5.47 2.13
CA ILE A 25 -6.67 -4.84 1.87
C ILE A 25 -5.53 -5.60 2.56
N ASP A 26 -5.79 -6.24 3.70
CA ASP A 26 -4.79 -7.00 4.45
C ASP A 26 -4.32 -8.25 3.70
N THR A 27 -5.15 -8.80 2.81
CA THR A 27 -4.74 -9.93 1.94
C THR A 27 -3.60 -9.51 1.00
N TYR A 28 -3.61 -8.27 0.52
CA TYR A 28 -2.52 -7.75 -0.31
C TYR A 28 -1.25 -7.53 0.51
N ILE A 29 -1.38 -7.06 1.75
CA ILE A 29 -0.23 -6.87 2.64
C ILE A 29 0.48 -8.19 2.92
N VAL A 30 -0.27 -9.25 3.23
CA VAL A 30 0.28 -10.59 3.39
C VAL A 30 0.99 -11.05 2.11
N GLY A 31 0.38 -10.85 0.94
CA GLY A 31 1.01 -11.22 -0.33
C GLY A 31 2.32 -10.47 -0.63
N PHE A 32 2.40 -9.18 -0.28
CA PHE A 32 3.64 -8.41 -0.41
C PHE A 32 4.73 -8.90 0.54
N GLN A 33 4.37 -9.25 1.77
CA GLN A 33 5.30 -9.80 2.76
C GLN A 33 5.81 -11.19 2.34
N ASP A 34 4.92 -12.06 1.86
CA ASP A 34 5.27 -13.37 1.32
C ASP A 34 6.20 -13.28 0.10
N ALA A 35 6.12 -12.17 -0.65
CA ALA A 35 7.01 -11.87 -1.78
C ALA A 35 8.36 -11.25 -1.35
N GLY A 36 8.57 -11.00 -0.05
CA GLY A 36 9.85 -10.53 0.51
C GLY A 36 9.92 -9.03 0.79
N LEU A 37 8.81 -8.27 0.68
CA LEU A 37 8.78 -6.88 1.14
C LEU A 37 8.70 -6.80 2.66
N SER A 38 9.60 -6.03 3.26
CA SER A 38 9.71 -5.89 4.72
C SER A 38 9.09 -4.61 5.29
N ASP A 39 8.97 -3.55 4.48
CA ASP A 39 8.31 -2.29 4.85
C ASP A 39 7.14 -2.03 3.90
N VAL A 40 5.96 -2.46 4.33
CA VAL A 40 4.70 -2.30 3.58
C VAL A 40 3.69 -1.62 4.48
N ARG A 41 3.09 -0.54 3.97
CA ARG A 41 2.00 0.18 4.62
C ARG A 41 0.81 0.24 3.65
N SER A 42 -0.39 0.10 4.18
CA SER A 42 -1.64 0.26 3.45
C SER A 42 -2.41 1.48 3.94
N ALA A 43 -3.18 2.09 3.04
CA ALA A 43 -4.21 3.05 3.41
C ALA A 43 -5.39 2.98 2.45
N THR A 44 -6.59 3.20 3.00
CA THR A 44 -7.83 3.37 2.23
C THR A 44 -8.18 4.86 2.14
N ILE A 45 -8.47 5.34 0.93
CA ILE A 45 -8.91 6.70 0.67
C ILE A 45 -10.43 6.72 0.62
N GLY A 46 -11.04 7.40 1.60
CA GLY A 46 -12.49 7.54 1.67
C GLY A 46 -13.03 8.64 0.73
N GLY A 47 -14.27 8.47 0.26
CA GLY A 47 -14.96 9.41 -0.61
C GLY A 47 -14.48 9.43 -2.07
N ALA A 48 -13.50 8.59 -2.40
CA ALA A 48 -13.19 8.27 -3.78
C ALA A 48 -14.16 7.17 -4.26
N GLY A 49 -14.54 7.20 -5.54
CA GLY A 49 -15.52 6.25 -6.08
C GLY A 49 -15.02 5.55 -7.33
N HIS A 50 -14.09 6.18 -8.06
CA HIS A 50 -13.55 5.65 -9.30
C HIS A 50 -12.03 5.77 -9.37
N PHE A 51 -11.49 6.91 -8.93
CA PHE A 51 -10.06 7.15 -8.99
C PHE A 51 -9.65 8.15 -7.91
N ALA A 52 -9.14 7.62 -6.80
CA ALA A 52 -8.78 8.40 -5.62
C ALA A 52 -7.91 9.66 -5.89
N PRO A 53 -6.93 9.65 -6.82
CA PRO A 53 -6.18 10.87 -7.12
C PRO A 53 -7.01 12.00 -7.74
N GLU A 54 -8.12 11.69 -8.43
CA GLU A 54 -9.05 12.70 -8.97
C GLU A 54 -10.19 13.01 -8.00
N ASP A 55 -10.72 11.98 -7.33
CA ASP A 55 -11.88 12.12 -6.45
C ASP A 55 -11.53 12.74 -5.09
N ALA A 56 -10.32 12.45 -4.57
CA ALA A 56 -9.85 12.89 -3.26
C ALA A 56 -8.35 13.28 -3.27
N PRO A 57 -7.94 14.24 -4.13
CA PRO A 57 -6.54 14.59 -4.35
C PRO A 57 -5.81 15.00 -3.06
N ASP A 58 -6.46 15.81 -2.21
CA ASP A 58 -5.85 16.31 -0.96
C ASP A 58 -5.54 15.17 0.01
N THR A 59 -6.46 14.21 0.15
CA THR A 59 -6.28 13.03 1.02
C THR A 59 -5.18 12.11 0.49
N VAL A 60 -5.12 11.92 -0.83
CA VAL A 60 -4.04 11.16 -1.47
C VAL A 60 -2.68 11.82 -1.20
N TRP A 61 -2.56 13.13 -1.43
CA TRP A 61 -1.32 13.85 -1.20
C TRP A 61 -0.90 13.90 0.26
N ALA A 62 -1.86 14.05 1.19
CA ALA A 62 -1.58 13.95 2.62
C ALA A 62 -1.02 12.57 2.98
N THR A 63 -1.65 11.49 2.47
CA THR A 63 -1.21 10.11 2.75
C THR A 63 0.19 9.83 2.19
N ILE A 64 0.50 10.32 0.99
CA ILE A 64 1.84 10.21 0.39
C ILE A 64 2.85 11.01 1.22
N THR A 65 2.49 12.22 1.65
CA THR A 65 3.37 13.09 2.44
C THR A 65 3.71 12.45 3.79
N ASP A 66 2.73 11.88 4.48
CA ASP A 66 2.94 11.17 5.74
C ASP A 66 3.85 9.95 5.56
N PHE A 67 3.67 9.21 4.46
CA PHE A 67 4.52 8.06 4.13
C PHE A 67 5.99 8.45 3.92
N ILE A 68 6.25 9.50 3.12
CA ILE A 68 7.64 9.91 2.82
C ILE A 68 8.34 10.63 3.99
N THR A 69 7.59 11.18 4.95
CA THR A 69 8.15 11.89 6.11
C THR A 69 8.34 11.00 7.33
N THR A 70 7.70 9.83 7.36
CA THR A 70 7.75 8.84 8.45
C THR A 70 8.56 7.59 8.02
N SER A 71 9.53 7.74 7.12
CA SER A 71 10.37 6.64 6.60
C SER A 71 11.84 6.85 6.94
#